data_AF-A0A9E6CCR9-F1
#
_entry.id   AF-A0A9E6CCR9-F1
#
_cell.length_a   1.000
_cell.length_b   1.000
_cell.length_c   1.000
_cell.angle_alpha   90.00
_cell.angle_beta   90.00
_cell.angle_gamma   90.00
#
_symmetry.space_group_name_H-M   'P 1'
#
loop_
_entity.id
_entity.type
_entity.pdbx_description
1 polymer ?
#
loop_
_entity_poly.entity_id
_entity_poly.type
_entity_poly.pdbx_seq_one_letter_code
_entity_poly.pdbx_strand_id
1 'polypeptide(L)'
;MHILIPALKEKFPETIIIAAEGISTGNPLHSALILGAHGISAETRFIASEEAPVSEEYKQAIIKSKIGRYRYDRTNIRNPRLNYKHKIRTKNRL
;
A
#
# COMPACT_ATOMS: atom_id res chain seq x y z
N MET A 1 10.37 -1.41 3.42
CA MET A 1 10.51 -0.34 4.43
C MET A 1 11.91 -0.27 5.05
N HIS A 2 12.44 -1.36 5.61
CA HIS A 2 13.71 -1.38 6.35
C HIS A 2 14.98 -1.02 5.54
N ILE A 3 14.99 -1.20 4.21
CA ILE A 3 16.15 -0.88 3.35
C ILE A 3 16.06 0.55 2.80
N LEU A 4 14.88 0.91 2.28
CA LEU A 4 14.73 2.11 1.46
C LEU A 4 14.77 3.40 2.28
N ILE A 5 14.16 3.42 3.47
CA ILE A 5 14.11 4.63 4.30
C ILE A 5 15.52 5.05 4.75
N PRO A 6 16.34 4.15 5.36
CA PRO A 6 17.70 4.54 5.77
C PRO A 6 18.57 4.96 4.59
N ALA A 7 18.49 4.25 3.45
CA ALA A 7 19.27 4.57 2.27
C ALA A 7 18.93 5.95 1.69
N LEU A 8 17.65 6.33 1.67
CA LEU A 8 17.23 7.66 1.24
C LEU A 8 17.67 8.75 2.22
N LYS A 9 17.59 8.50 3.53
CA LYS A 9 18.02 9.47 4.54
C LYS A 9 19.52 9.73 4.49
N GLU A 10 20.32 8.69 4.26
CA GLU A 10 21.77 8.82 4.06
C GLU A 10 22.08 9.62 2.80
N LYS A 11 21.40 9.33 1.69
CA LYS A 11 21.69 9.97 0.39
C LYS A 11 21.17 11.41 0.30
N PHE A 12 20.06 11.71 0.98
CA PHE A 12 19.34 12.98 0.91
C PHE A 12 18.96 13.48 2.32
N PRO A 13 19.93 13.93 3.12
CA PRO A 13 19.72 14.22 4.54
C PRO A 13 18.68 15.32 4.80
N GLU A 14 18.60 16.32 3.91
CA GLU A 14 17.69 17.47 4.01
C GLU A 14 16.28 17.20 3.46
N THR A 15 16.06 16.05 2.83
CA THR A 15 14.76 15.74 2.22
C THR A 15 13.78 15.17 3.24
N ILE A 16 12.55 15.69 3.22
CA ILE A 16 11.43 15.13 3.99
C ILE A 16 11.05 13.77 3.37
N ILE A 17 11.18 12.72 4.18
CA ILE A 17 10.84 11.36 3.81
C ILE A 17 9.50 10.99 4.45
N ILE A 18 8.51 10.66 3.62
CA ILE A 18 7.23 10.07 4.03
C ILE A 18 7.24 8.60 3.65
N ALA A 19 7.15 7.71 4.64
CA ALA A 19 7.09 6.28 4.40
C ALA A 19 5.70 5.88 3.89
N ALA A 20 5.64 5.17 2.78
CA ALA A 20 4.39 4.68 2.20
C ALA A 20 4.43 3.15 2.05
N GLU A 21 3.24 2.57 1.88
CA GLU A 21 2.98 1.14 1.68
C GLU A 21 3.09 0.26 2.94
N GLY A 22 2.06 -0.56 3.18
CA GLY A 22 2.09 -1.61 4.22
C GLY A 22 1.94 -1.14 5.67
N ILE A 23 1.57 0.12 5.91
CA ILE A 23 1.42 0.70 7.26
C ILE A 23 -0.07 0.76 7.62
N SER A 24 -0.48 0.01 8.64
CA SER A 24 -1.90 -0.10 9.04
C SER A 24 -2.16 -0.05 10.55
N THR A 25 -1.10 -0.05 11.37
CA THR A 25 -1.15 -0.03 12.84
C THR A 25 -0.02 0.83 13.40
N GLY A 26 0.03 1.04 14.72
CA GLY A 26 1.04 1.88 15.38
C GLY A 26 2.47 1.34 15.28
N ASN A 27 2.68 0.01 15.30
CA ASN A 27 4.01 -0.59 15.24
C ASN A 27 4.77 -0.28 13.92
N PRO A 28 4.20 -0.50 12.72
CA PRO A 28 4.86 -0.13 11.48
C PRO A 28 5.05 1.39 11.34
N LEU A 29 4.14 2.20 11.87
CA LEU A 29 4.34 3.65 11.99
C LEU A 29 5.59 3.96 12.82
N HIS A 30 5.69 3.41 14.03
CA HIS A 30 6.82 3.64 14.92
C HIS A 30 8.14 3.16 14.29
N SER A 31 8.13 2.00 13.64
CA SER A 31 9.29 1.49 12.92
C SER A 31 9.73 2.43 11.79
N ALA A 32 8.79 3.01 11.03
CA ALA A 32 9.12 3.98 9.97
C ALA A 32 9.82 5.22 10.53
N LEU A 33 9.34 5.75 11.66
CA LEU A 33 9.94 6.90 12.33
C LEU A 33 11.35 6.59 12.84
N ILE A 34 11.55 5.43 13.48
CA ILE A 34 12.89 4.98 13.93
C ILE A 34 13.87 4.88 12.75
N LEU A 35 13.40 4.42 11.60
CA LEU A 35 14.25 4.28 10.40
C LEU A 35 14.61 5.63 9.74
N GLY A 36 14.08 6.75 10.24
CA GLY A 36 14.41 8.09 9.75
C GLY A 36 13.34 8.73 8.85
N ALA A 37 12.13 8.16 8.77
CA ALA A 37 11.00 8.84 8.14
C ALA A 37 10.45 9.96 9.04
N HIS A 38 9.92 11.01 8.43
CA HIS A 38 9.31 12.15 9.13
C HIS A 38 7.79 11.97 9.28
N GLY A 39 7.21 10.99 8.58
CA GLY A 39 5.80 10.67 8.63
C GLY A 39 5.46 9.45 7.78
N ILE A 40 4.17 9.14 7.69
CA ILE A 40 3.67 8.01 6.92
C ILE A 40 2.54 8.43 5.96
N SER A 41 2.35 7.65 4.91
CA SER A 41 1.12 7.61 4.12
C SER A 41 0.47 6.24 4.30
N ALA A 42 -0.77 6.22 4.78
CA ALA A 42 -1.58 5.02 4.90
C ALA A 42 -2.83 5.17 4.04
N GLU A 43 -3.04 4.26 3.10
CA GLU A 43 -4.17 4.35 2.16
C GLU A 43 -5.21 3.27 2.45
N THR A 44 -4.86 1.99 2.24
CA THR A 44 -5.79 0.85 2.39
C THR A 44 -6.53 0.83 3.71
N ARG A 45 -5.87 1.25 4.81
CA ARG A 45 -6.49 1.32 6.14
C ARG A 45 -7.56 2.40 6.23
N PHE A 46 -7.35 3.56 5.60
CA PHE A 46 -8.30 4.67 5.58
C PHE A 46 -9.44 4.44 4.58
N ILE A 47 -9.21 3.70 3.50
CA ILE A 47 -10.31 3.27 2.61
C ILE A 47 -11.33 2.40 3.37
N ALA A 48 -10.87 1.61 4.34
CA ALA A 48 -11.73 0.77 5.18
C ALA A 48 -12.34 1.49 6.40
N SER A 49 -12.31 2.83 6.43
CA SER A 49 -12.97 3.64 7.47
C SER A 49 -14.47 3.83 7.20
N GLU A 50 -15.22 4.25 8.22
CA GLU A 50 -16.65 4.53 8.08
C GLU A 50 -16.88 5.75 7.18
N GLU A 51 -16.01 6.75 7.28
CA GLU A 51 -16.08 8.04 6.59
C GLU A 51 -15.65 7.99 5.13
N ALA A 52 -14.92 6.94 4.72
CA ALA A 52 -14.45 6.81 3.35
C ALA A 52 -15.62 6.76 2.34
N PRO A 53 -15.61 7.59 1.28
CA PRO A 53 -16.70 7.70 0.30
C PRO A 53 -16.62 6.59 -0.77
N VAL A 54 -16.54 5.34 -0.34
CA VAL A 54 -16.48 4.15 -1.21
C VAL A 54 -17.60 3.18 -0.83
N SER A 55 -18.02 2.35 -1.78
CA SER A 55 -19.06 1.35 -1.58
C SER A 55 -18.74 0.41 -0.41
N GLU A 56 -19.75 0.00 0.35
CA GLU A 56 -19.58 -0.92 1.47
C GLU A 56 -18.99 -2.26 1.02
N GLU A 57 -19.35 -2.73 -0.17
CA GLU A 57 -18.79 -3.95 -0.77
C GLU A 57 -17.26 -3.86 -0.92
N TYR A 58 -16.74 -2.67 -1.26
CA TYR A 58 -15.31 -2.43 -1.41
C TYR A 58 -14.61 -2.38 -0.05
N LYS A 59 -15.21 -1.71 0.95
CA LYS A 59 -14.70 -1.73 2.34
C LYS A 59 -14.64 -3.17 2.87
N GLN A 60 -15.70 -3.94 2.68
CA GLN A 60 -15.77 -5.35 3.07
C GLN A 60 -14.76 -6.22 2.30
N ALA A 61 -14.51 -5.94 1.03
CA ALA A 61 -13.48 -6.63 0.26
C ALA A 61 -12.07 -6.40 0.84
N ILE A 62 -11.78 -5.18 1.30
CA ILE A 62 -10.52 -4.84 1.98
C ILE A 62 -10.42 -5.58 3.32
N ILE A 63 -11.47 -5.54 4.14
CA ILE A 63 -11.52 -6.20 5.46
C ILE A 63 -11.32 -7.72 5.33
N LYS A 64 -11.96 -8.35 4.33
CA LYS A 64 -11.86 -9.79 4.06
C LYS A 64 -10.57 -10.18 3.34
N SER A 65 -9.78 -9.22 2.88
CA SER A 65 -8.52 -9.49 2.18
C SER A 65 -7.49 -10.14 3.10
N LYS A 66 -6.68 -11.04 2.55
CA LYS A 66 -5.57 -11.69 3.27
C LYS A 66 -4.25 -11.37 2.59
N ILE A 67 -3.16 -11.38 3.34
CA ILE A 67 -1.81 -11.30 2.80
C ILE A 67 -1.63 -12.40 1.72
N GLY A 68 -0.97 -12.05 0.63
CA GLY A 68 -0.82 -12.94 -0.52
C GLY A 68 -2.05 -13.02 -1.43
N ARG A 69 -3.12 -12.24 -1.19
CA ARG A 69 -4.21 -12.06 -2.17
C ARG A 69 -3.91 -11.02 -3.24
N TYR A 70 -2.78 -10.33 -3.20
CA TYR A 70 -2.38 -9.39 -4.24
C TYR A 70 -1.35 -10.05 -5.18
N ARG A 71 -1.35 -9.66 -6.47
CA ARG A 71 -0.32 -10.02 -7.45
C ARG A 71 0.15 -8.77 -8.15
N TYR A 72 1.43 -8.74 -8.43
CA TYR A 72 1.96 -7.83 -9.40
C TYR A 72 1.52 -8.28 -10.80
N ASP A 73 0.84 -7.40 -11.52
CA ASP A 73 0.61 -7.59 -12.94
C ASP A 73 1.93 -7.37 -13.67
N ARG A 74 2.46 -8.45 -14.25
CA ARG A 74 3.75 -8.46 -14.95
C ARG A 74 3.61 -8.35 -16.47
N THR A 75 2.40 -8.14 -16.98
CA THR A 75 2.16 -7.98 -18.43
C THR A 75 2.86 -6.74 -19.00
N ASN A 76 3.02 -5.70 -18.18
CA ASN A 76 3.80 -4.52 -18.51
C ASN A 76 4.89 -4.28 -17.45
N ILE A 77 6.09 -4.81 -17.69
CA ILE A 77 7.24 -4.68 -16.78
C ILE A 77 7.70 -3.24 -16.54
N ARG A 78 7.35 -2.29 -17.42
CA ARG A 78 7.71 -0.87 -17.26
C ARG A 78 6.72 -0.11 -16.39
N ASN A 79 5.49 -0.60 -16.25
CA ASN A 79 4.48 0.00 -15.40
C ASN A 79 3.62 -1.08 -14.74
N PRO A 80 4.17 -1.78 -13.75
CA PRO A 80 3.49 -2.92 -13.22
C PRO A 80 2.68 -2.52 -11.99
N ARG A 81 1.47 -3.07 -11.90
CA ARG A 81 0.45 -2.66 -10.94
C ARG A 81 0.18 -3.77 -9.93
N LEU A 82 0.06 -3.40 -8.67
CA LEU A 82 -0.37 -4.33 -7.64
C LEU A 82 -1.90 -4.45 -7.71
N ASN A 83 -2.38 -5.63 -8.11
CA ASN A 83 -3.81 -5.90 -8.28
C ASN A 83 -4.27 -6.99 -7.31
N TYR A 84 -5.52 -6.92 -6.87
CA TYR A 84 -6.14 -8.01 -6.13
C TYR A 84 -6.27 -9.26 -7.02
N LYS A 85 -6.00 -10.45 -6.47
CA LYS A 85 -6.19 -11.77 -7.11
C LYS A 85 -7.69 -12.03 -7.26
N HIS A 86 -8.36 -11.29 -8.13
CA HIS A 86 -9.64 -11.72 -8.67
C HIS A 86 -9.38 -12.70 -9.80
N LYS A 87 -10.17 -13.77 -9.87
CA LYS A 87 -10.29 -14.59 -11.08
C LYS A 87 -10.83 -13.61 -12.13
N ILE A 88 -9.98 -13.15 -13.05
CA ILE A 88 -10.45 -12.35 -14.19
C ILE A 88 -11.45 -13.25 -14.91
N ARG A 89 -12.74 -13.06 -14.64
CA ARG A 89 -13.79 -13.61 -15.49
C ARG A 89 -13.75 -12.70 -16.71
N THR A 90 -12.97 -13.09 -17.70
CA THR A 90 -13.10 -12.60 -19.07
C THR A 90 -14.52 -12.93 -19.54
N LYS A 91 -15.51 -12.12 -19.15
CA LYS A 91 -16.80 -12.07 -19.83
C LYS A 91 -16.62 -11.07 -20.96
N ASN A 92 -16.58 -11.61 -22.18
CA ASN A 92 -16.85 -11.00 -23.47
C ASN A 92 -17.00 -9.47 -23.45
N ARG A 93 -15.96 -8.78 -23.94
CA ARG A 93 -16.16 -7.54 -24.68
C ARG A 93 -16.86 -7.94 -25.99
N LEU A 94 -18.15 -7.65 -26.09
CA LEU A 94 -18.81 -7.40 -27.38
C LEU A 94 -18.25 -6.09 -27.96
#